data_AF-A0A7W1CIE1-F1
#
_entry.id   AF-A0A7W1CIE1-F1
#
_cell.length_a   1.000
_cell.length_b   1.000
_cell.length_c   1.000
_cell.angle_alpha   90.00
_cell.angle_beta   90.00
_cell.angle_gamma   90.00
#
_symmetry.space_group_name_H-M   'P 1'
#
loop_
_entity.id
_entity.type
_entity.pdbx_description
1 polymer ?
#
loop_
_entity_poly.entity_id
_entity_poly.type
_entity_poly.pdbx_seq_one_letter_code
_entity_poly.pdbx_strand_id
1 'polypeptide(L)'
;MHPFAILYIFEASIAFIIFLLKWIYCGGIESSIPQMVKCARTLLHHHKGLTNYYRHLITNAATEGVNNKIETLKRQAYGYRDMEYFKLRLYHLHTQKSELI
;
A
#
# COMPACT_ATOMS: atom_id res chain seq x y z
N MET A 1 -0.31 -14.58 23.70
CA MET A 1 0.86 -14.04 22.98
C MET A 1 2.07 -14.14 23.90
N HIS A 2 3.10 -14.88 23.52
CA HIS A 2 4.30 -15.04 24.35
C HIS A 2 5.05 -13.69 24.47
N PRO A 3 5.62 -13.36 25.65
CA PRO A 3 6.36 -12.12 25.90
C PRO A 3 7.54 -11.90 24.94
N PHE A 4 8.16 -12.99 24.47
CA PHE A 4 9.25 -12.94 23.48
C PHE A 4 8.81 -12.40 22.12
N ALA A 5 7.56 -12.64 21.70
CA ALA A 5 7.07 -12.16 20.41
C ALA A 5 6.85 -10.64 20.40
N ILE A 6 6.42 -10.08 21.52
CA ILE A 6 6.20 -8.64 21.67
C ILE A 6 7.54 -7.89 21.63
N LEU A 7 8.55 -8.41 22.33
CA LEU A 7 9.90 -7.84 22.33
C LEU A 7 10.50 -7.87 20.92
N TYR A 8 10.40 -8.99 20.21
CA TYR A 8 10.89 -9.11 18.83
C TYR A 8 10.23 -8.11 17.88
N ILE A 9 8.89 -7.94 17.96
CA ILE A 9 8.15 -6.97 17.16
C ILE A 9 8.61 -5.54 17.46
N PHE A 10 8.84 -5.23 18.74
CA PHE A 10 9.32 -3.92 19.16
C PHE A 10 10.72 -3.62 18.60
N GLU A 11 11.67 -4.55 18.77
CA GLU A 11 13.03 -4.42 18.22
C GLU A 11 13.02 -4.26 16.69
N ALA A 12 12.23 -5.08 15.99
CA ALA A 12 12.09 -5.00 14.54
C ALA A 12 11.50 -3.65 14.09
N SER A 13 10.51 -3.12 14.83
CA SER A 13 9.91 -1.82 14.52
C SER A 13 10.90 -0.66 14.71
N ILE A 14 11.75 -0.71 15.72
CA ILE A 14 12.81 0.30 15.96
C ILE A 14 13.85 0.24 14.85
N ALA A 15 14.35 -0.96 14.53
CA ALA A 15 15.32 -1.15 13.46
C ALA A 15 14.78 -0.62 12.12
N PHE A 16 13.50 -0.85 11.83
CA PHE A 16 12.84 -0.32 10.65
C PHE A 16 12.77 1.21 10.64
N ILE A 17 12.41 1.85 11.77
CA ILE A 17 12.36 3.32 11.87
C ILE A 17 13.75 3.92 11.60
N ILE A 18 14.79 3.36 12.21
CA ILE A 18 16.17 3.83 12.02
C ILE A 18 16.57 3.73 10.55
N PHE A 19 16.29 2.58 9.91
CA PHE A 19 16.57 2.40 8.49
C PHE A 19 15.78 3.38 7.62
N LEU A 20 14.48 3.55 7.87
CA LEU A 20 13.61 4.44 7.12
C LEU A 20 14.08 5.88 7.20
N LEU A 21 14.40 6.37 8.41
CA LEU A 21 14.92 7.72 8.60
C LEU A 21 16.27 7.90 7.91
N LYS A 22 17.19 6.94 8.05
CA LYS A 22 18.48 6.99 7.34
C LYS A 22 18.29 7.09 5.83
N TRP A 23 17.38 6.31 5.26
CA TRP A 23 17.09 6.35 3.83
C TRP A 23 16.46 7.68 3.42
N ILE A 24 15.52 8.22 4.20
CA ILE A 24 14.85 9.51 3.92
C ILE A 24 15.87 10.66 3.90
N TYR A 25 16.73 10.74 4.91
CA TYR A 25 17.68 11.85 5.05
C TYR A 25 18.88 11.69 4.12
N CYS A 26 19.62 10.57 4.21
CA CYS A 26 20.83 10.36 3.44
C CYS A 26 20.56 9.99 1.98
N GLY A 27 19.54 9.18 1.74
CA GLY A 27 19.21 8.71 0.39
C GLY A 27 18.32 9.69 -0.37
N GLY A 28 17.32 10.27 0.29
CA GLY A 28 16.31 11.11 -0.35
C GLY A 28 16.66 12.59 -0.36
N ILE A 29 16.74 13.20 0.82
CA ILE A 29 16.87 14.65 0.99
C ILE A 29 18.24 15.15 0.51
N GLU A 30 19.32 14.48 0.89
CA GLU A 30 20.69 14.88 0.52
C GLU A 30 21.00 14.68 -0.97
N SER A 31 20.29 13.79 -1.66
CA SER A 31 20.48 13.54 -3.09
C SER A 31 20.22 14.75 -3.99
N SER A 32 19.49 15.76 -3.49
CA SER A 32 19.05 16.94 -4.24
C SER A 32 18.23 16.64 -5.52
N ILE A 33 17.79 15.40 -5.71
CA ILE A 33 16.91 15.01 -6.82
C ILE A 33 15.46 15.32 -6.43
N PRO A 34 14.75 16.24 -7.12
CA PRO A 34 13.44 16.72 -6.69
C PRO A 34 12.39 15.62 -6.47
N GLN A 35 12.40 14.59 -7.33
CA GLN A 35 11.49 13.45 -7.26
C GLN A 35 11.77 12.59 -6.02
N MET A 36 13.05 12.39 -5.68
CA MET A 36 13.47 11.64 -4.51
C MET A 36 13.18 12.39 -3.22
N VAL A 37 13.41 13.72 -3.20
CA VAL A 37 13.03 14.59 -2.08
C VAL A 37 11.51 14.54 -1.86
N LYS A 38 10.70 14.60 -2.93
CA LYS A 38 9.25 14.47 -2.83
C LYS A 38 8.83 13.11 -2.26
N CYS A 39 9.42 12.02 -2.76
CA CYS A 39 9.17 10.67 -2.26
C CYS A 39 9.53 10.55 -0.76
N ALA A 40 10.71 11.03 -0.37
CA ALA A 40 11.18 11.02 0.99
C ALA A 40 10.26 11.80 1.94
N ARG A 41 9.75 12.96 1.52
CA ARG A 41 8.75 13.73 2.27
C ARG A 41 7.42 12.99 2.42
N THR A 42 6.94 12.32 1.37
CA THR A 42 5.73 11.49 1.44
C THR A 42 5.91 10.34 2.42
N LEU A 43 7.05 9.63 2.36
CA LEU A 43 7.35 8.54 3.29
C LEU A 43 7.46 9.04 4.73
N LEU A 44 8.10 10.20 4.96
CA LEU A 44 8.16 10.82 6.28
C LEU A 44 6.76 11.18 6.79
N HIS A 45 5.88 11.69 5.94
CA HIS A 45 4.51 12.03 6.33
C HIS A 45 3.70 10.77 6.72
N HIS A 46 3.89 9.66 5.99
CA HIS A 46 3.13 8.42 6.20
C HIS A 46 3.84 7.34 7.04
N HIS A 47 4.99 7.65 7.65
CA HIS A 47 5.81 6.68 8.39
C HIS A 47 5.02 5.91 9.48
N LYS A 48 4.05 6.57 10.13
CA LYS A 48 3.19 5.94 11.15
C LYS A 48 2.45 4.72 10.61
N GLY A 49 1.94 4.80 9.38
CA GLY A 49 1.25 3.67 8.72
C GLY A 49 2.20 2.51 8.46
N LEU A 50 3.45 2.80 8.05
CA LEU A 50 4.49 1.81 7.83
C LEU A 50 4.86 1.09 9.14
N THR A 51 5.03 1.83 10.23
CA THR A 51 5.32 1.23 11.55
C THR A 51 4.13 0.43 12.10
N ASN A 52 2.90 0.80 11.74
CA ASN A 52 1.69 0.10 12.19
C ASN A 52 1.59 -1.33 11.63
N TYR A 53 2.28 -1.62 10.53
CA TYR A 53 2.38 -2.95 9.96
C TYR A 53 2.93 -3.97 10.97
N TYR A 54 3.95 -3.62 11.75
CA TYR A 54 4.56 -4.55 12.73
C TYR A 54 3.59 -4.92 13.86
N ARG A 55 2.62 -4.06 14.16
CA ARG A 55 1.62 -4.29 15.21
C ARG A 55 0.38 -5.04 14.72
N HIS A 56 -0.08 -4.73 13.50
CA HIS A 56 -1.37 -5.21 13.02
C HIS A 56 -1.30 -6.10 11.77
N LEU A 57 -0.14 -6.21 11.13
CA LEU A 57 0.12 -6.99 9.91
C LEU A 57 -0.85 -6.65 8.76
N ILE A 58 -1.36 -5.43 8.73
CA ILE A 58 -2.29 -4.96 7.69
C ILE A 58 -1.50 -4.67 6.43
N THR A 59 -1.79 -5.41 5.35
CA THR A 59 -1.17 -5.23 4.04
C THR A 59 -2.13 -4.49 3.09
N ASN A 60 -1.57 -3.80 2.10
CA ASN A 60 -2.35 -3.22 1.00
C ASN A 60 -2.67 -4.24 -0.11
N ALA A 61 -2.31 -5.52 0.07
CA ALA A 61 -2.36 -6.54 -0.98
C ALA A 61 -3.79 -6.77 -1.51
N ALA A 62 -4.79 -6.77 -0.63
CA ALA A 62 -6.19 -6.92 -1.04
C ALA A 62 -6.67 -5.74 -1.89
N THR A 63 -6.36 -4.51 -1.47
CA THR A 63 -6.69 -3.27 -2.19
C THR A 63 -5.99 -3.21 -3.55
N GLU A 64 -4.71 -3.57 -3.60
CA GLU A 64 -3.93 -3.63 -4.84
C GLU A 64 -4.50 -4.67 -5.80
N GLY A 65 -4.90 -5.85 -5.29
CA GLY A 65 -5.59 -6.86 -6.08
C GLY A 65 -6.91 -6.36 -6.68
N VAL A 66 -7.68 -5.58 -5.93
CA VAL A 66 -8.91 -4.94 -6.43
C VAL A 66 -8.56 -3.90 -7.51
N ASN A 67 -7.59 -3.03 -7.28
CA ASN A 67 -7.16 -2.03 -8.27
C ASN A 67 -6.72 -2.67 -9.59
N ASN A 68 -5.95 -3.76 -9.54
CA ASN A 68 -5.51 -4.49 -10.73
C ASN A 68 -6.67 -5.10 -11.52
N LYS A 69 -7.71 -5.60 -10.84
CA LYS A 69 -8.91 -6.09 -11.51
C LYS A 69 -9.68 -4.96 -12.19
N ILE A 70 -9.79 -3.81 -11.55
CA ILE A 70 -10.44 -2.62 -12.12
C ILE A 70 -9.68 -2.12 -13.35
N GLU A 71 -8.35 -2.06 -13.28
CA GLU A 71 -7.53 -1.69 -14.45
C GLU A 71 -7.68 -2.70 -15.59
N THR A 72 -7.66 -4.00 -15.28
CA THR A 72 -7.90 -5.06 -16.28
C THR A 72 -9.27 -4.88 -16.94
N LEU A 73 -10.32 -4.63 -16.17
CA LEU A 73 -11.67 -4.36 -16.67
C LEU A 73 -11.70 -3.14 -17.61
N LYS A 74 -11.03 -2.04 -17.24
CA LYS A 74 -10.90 -0.85 -18.10
C LYS A 74 -10.16 -1.15 -19.40
N ARG A 75 -9.06 -1.93 -19.34
CA ARG A 75 -8.28 -2.33 -20.52
C ARG A 75 -9.09 -3.21 -21.47
N GLN A 76 -9.84 -4.17 -20.95
CA GLN A 76 -10.70 -5.06 -21.75
C GLN A 76 -11.81 -4.29 -22.49
N ALA A 77 -12.33 -3.21 -21.90
CA ALA A 77 -13.35 -2.38 -22.53
C ALA A 77 -12.79 -1.32 -23.49
N TYR A 78 -11.46 -1.16 -23.60
CA TYR A 78 -10.82 -0.02 -24.28
C TYR A 78 -11.34 1.35 -23.79
N GLY A 79 -11.70 1.42 -22.51
CA GLY A 79 -12.32 2.60 -21.88
C GLY A 79 -13.84 2.57 -21.88
N TYR A 80 -14.43 3.09 -20.80
CA TYR A 80 -15.88 3.23 -20.66
C TYR A 80 -16.28 4.67 -20.95
N ARG A 81 -17.22 4.89 -21.88
CA ARG A 81 -17.82 6.22 -22.14
C ARG A 81 -18.92 6.56 -21.13
N ASP A 82 -19.65 5.55 -20.68
CA ASP A 82 -20.72 5.67 -19.69
C ASP A 82 -20.23 5.22 -18.31
N MET A 83 -20.26 6.15 -17.36
CA MET A 83 -19.84 5.91 -15.99
C MET A 83 -20.85 5.08 -15.19
N GLU A 84 -22.14 5.15 -15.50
CA GLU A 84 -23.16 4.30 -14.87
C GLU A 84 -22.95 2.84 -15.28
N TYR A 85 -22.67 2.61 -16.56
CA TYR A 85 -22.32 1.27 -17.05
C TYR A 85 -21.02 0.73 -16.41
N PHE A 86 -20.01 1.60 -16.21
CA PHE A 86 -18.79 1.21 -15.50
C PHE A 86 -19.05 0.83 -14.04
N LYS A 87 -19.91 1.57 -13.32
CA LYS A 87 -20.31 1.21 -11.95
C LYS A 87 -21.02 -0.14 -11.90
N LEU A 88 -21.94 -0.41 -12.84
CA LEU A 88 -22.62 -1.70 -12.93
C LEU A 88 -21.63 -2.86 -13.15
N ARG A 89 -20.64 -2.67 -14.03
CA ARG A 89 -19.56 -3.64 -14.23
C ARG A 89 -18.71 -3.84 -12.97
N LEU A 90 -18.46 -2.78 -12.21
CA LEU A 90 -17.72 -2.86 -10.95
C LEU A 90 -18.50 -3.65 -9.87
N TYR A 91 -19.81 -3.42 -9.74
CA TYR A 91 -20.66 -4.20 -8.85
C TYR A 91 -20.66 -5.69 -9.24
N HIS A 92 -20.77 -5.98 -10.54
CA HIS A 92 -20.71 -7.35 -11.03
C HIS A 92 -19.37 -8.05 -10.74
N LEU A 93 -18.24 -7.33 -10.87
CA LEU A 93 -16.90 -7.83 -10.55
C LEU A 93 -16.77 -8.25 -9.07
N HIS A 94 -17.45 -7.55 -8.16
CA HIS A 94 -17.50 -7.92 -6.74
C HIS A 94 -18.31 -9.21 -6.53
N THR A 95 -19.45 -9.36 -7.20
CA THR A 95 -20.36 -10.51 -7.05
C THR A 95 -19.81 -11.81 -7.63
N GLN A 96 -19.03 -11.77 -8.73
CA GLN A 96 -18.44 -12.99 -9.32
C GLN A 96 -17.50 -13.76 -8.37
N LYS A 97 -16.96 -13.12 -7.33
CA LYS A 97 -16.12 -13.78 -6.34
C LYS A 97 -16.92 -14.64 -5.36
N SER A 98 -18.24 -14.48 -5.29
CA SER A 98 -19.14 -15.11 -4.32
C SER A 98 -19.66 -16.48 -4.74
N GLU A 99 -19.48 -16.89 -6.01
CA GLU A 99 -20.10 -18.09 -6.59
C GLU A 99 -19.11 -19.24 -6.84
N LEU A 100 -17.84 -19.10 -6.44
CA LEU A 100 -16.87 -20.19 -6.46
C LEU A 100 -16.64 -20.71 -5.03
N ILE A 101 -17.65 -21.42 -4.52
CA ILE A 101 -17.56 -22.37 -3.40
C ILE A 101 -18.11 -23.70 -3.90
#